data_AF-A0A519VTI2-F1
#
_entry.id   AF-A0A519VTI2-F1
#
_cell.length_a   1.000
_cell.length_b   1.000
_cell.length_c   1.000
_cell.angle_alpha   90.00
_cell.angle_beta   90.00
_cell.angle_gamma   90.00
#
_symmetry.space_group_name_H-M   'P 1'
#
loop_
_entity.id
_entity.type
_entity.pdbx_description
1 polymer ?
#
loop_
_entity_poly.entity_id
_entity_poly.type
_entity_poly.pdbx_seq_one_letter_code
_entity_poly.pdbx_strand_id
1 'polypeptide(L)'
;GKHLYAAVLRSPALTNEGSGFVTILDKNNKVVSNIGGSKPEYKNGVLQPMSQAEKILLNPHDVCVDDDENLYVAQWASGKVYPYKFNRV
;
A
#
# COMPACT_ATOMS: atom_id res chain seq x y z
N GLY A 1 -5.13 12.00 11.44
CA GLY A 1 -5.45 10.65 11.93
C GLY A 1 -4.26 10.05 12.65
N LYS A 2 -4.38 8.83 13.19
CA LYS A 2 -3.24 8.07 13.77
C LYS A 2 -2.27 7.55 12.71
N HIS A 3 -2.81 7.24 11.53
CA HIS A 3 -2.08 6.74 10.39
C HIS A 3 -2.38 7.55 9.13
N LEU A 4 -1.43 7.54 8.21
CA LEU A 4 -1.58 7.96 6.83
C LEU A 4 -1.48 6.73 5.94
N TYR A 5 -2.39 6.60 4.98
CA TYR A 5 -2.45 5.49 4.04
C TYR A 5 -2.15 6.05 2.65
N ALA A 6 -1.29 5.37 1.90
CA ALA A 6 -0.96 5.77 0.55
C ALA A 6 -0.82 4.56 -0.38
N ALA A 7 -1.31 4.70 -1.60
CA ALA A 7 -1.09 3.71 -2.64
C ALA A 7 0.30 3.90 -3.26
N VAL A 8 1.04 2.81 -3.41
CA VAL A 8 2.30 2.74 -4.16
C VAL A 8 1.99 2.11 -5.51
N LEU A 9 1.89 2.96 -6.54
CA LEU A 9 1.40 2.57 -7.87
C LEU A 9 2.24 1.48 -8.53
N ARG A 10 3.57 1.52 -8.40
CA ARG A 10 4.52 0.55 -8.96
C ARG A 10 5.70 0.40 -8.00
N SER A 11 6.26 -0.80 -7.90
CA SER A 11 7.39 -1.07 -7.02
C SER A 11 8.23 -2.27 -7.48
N PRO A 12 9.54 -2.31 -7.17
CA PRO A 12 10.33 -1.22 -6.59
C PRO A 12 10.65 -0.12 -7.61
N ALA A 13 10.37 -0.33 -8.90
CA ALA A 13 10.64 0.61 -9.98
C ALA A 13 9.39 0.91 -10.80
N LEU A 14 9.33 2.10 -11.41
CA LEU A 14 8.21 2.55 -12.26
C LEU A 14 8.04 1.71 -13.53
N THR A 15 9.05 0.95 -13.93
CA THR A 15 8.98 0.01 -15.07
C THR A 15 8.24 -1.29 -14.73
N ASN A 16 8.01 -1.59 -13.44
CA ASN A 16 7.34 -2.82 -13.03
C ASN A 16 5.81 -2.67 -13.10
N GLU A 17 5.26 -2.77 -14.30
CA GLU A 17 3.82 -2.65 -14.55
C GLU A 17 3.04 -3.77 -13.86
N GLY A 18 1.79 -3.48 -13.45
CA GLY A 18 0.97 -4.44 -12.70
C GLY A 18 1.44 -4.72 -11.27
N SER A 19 2.52 -4.10 -10.80
CA SER A 19 2.94 -4.18 -9.39
C SER A 19 2.30 -3.09 -8.54
N GLY A 20 2.56 -3.12 -7.23
CA GLY A 20 2.20 -2.07 -6.28
C GLY A 20 1.62 -2.62 -4.99
N PHE A 21 1.44 -1.75 -4.00
CA PHE A 21 0.92 -2.11 -2.69
C PHE A 21 0.35 -0.87 -1.98
N VAL A 22 -0.23 -1.02 -0.80
CA VAL A 22 -0.61 0.13 0.06
C VAL A 22 0.38 0.23 1.21
N THR A 23 0.91 1.41 1.46
CA THR A 23 1.80 1.71 2.58
C THR A 23 1.08 2.50 3.67
N ILE A 24 1.45 2.22 4.92
CA ILE A 24 0.84 2.81 6.11
C ILE A 24 1.93 3.48 6.94
N LEU A 25 1.79 4.77 7.17
CA LEU A 25 2.70 5.58 7.97
C LEU A 25 2.04 5.95 9.31
N ASP A 26 2.83 6.01 10.37
CA ASP A 26 2.40 6.57 11.66
C ASP A 26 2.44 8.12 11.65
N LYS A 27 2.00 8.72 12.76
CA LYS A 27 2.02 10.18 12.97
C LYS A 27 3.42 10.83 12.91
N ASN A 28 4.49 10.04 12.94
CA ASN A 28 5.87 10.51 12.85
C ASN A 28 6.45 10.28 11.45
N ASN A 29 5.62 9.97 10.45
CA ASN A 29 6.00 9.65 9.08
C ASN A 29 6.86 8.39 8.95
N LYS A 30 6.77 7.45 9.90
CA LYS A 30 7.44 6.16 9.80
C LYS A 30 6.51 5.14 9.15
N VAL A 31 6.99 4.42 8.14
CA VAL A 31 6.25 3.30 7.55
C VAL A 31 6.20 2.17 8.58
N VAL A 32 4.99 1.82 9.01
CA VAL A 32 4.74 0.80 10.03
C VAL A 32 4.20 -0.50 9.45
N SER A 33 3.58 -0.45 8.27
CA SER A 33 3.02 -1.63 7.60
C SER A 33 2.83 -1.41 6.10
N ASN A 34 2.77 -2.50 5.35
CA ASN A 34 2.43 -2.51 3.93
C ASN A 34 1.43 -3.64 3.65
N ILE A 35 0.32 -3.34 2.97
CA ILE A 35 -0.65 -4.34 2.53
C ILE A 35 -0.27 -4.79 1.12
N GLY A 36 0.13 -6.04 0.98
CA GLY A 36 0.65 -6.62 -0.27
C GLY A 36 2.11 -6.25 -0.58
N GLY A 37 2.74 -5.41 0.24
CA GLY A 37 4.16 -5.05 0.13
C GLY A 37 5.04 -5.80 1.11
N SER A 38 6.36 -5.74 0.91
CA SER A 38 7.36 -6.25 1.84
C SER A 38 7.26 -5.55 3.20
N LYS A 39 7.61 -6.26 4.28
CA LYS A 39 7.70 -5.65 5.61
C LYS A 39 8.68 -4.46 5.59
N PRO A 40 8.34 -3.31 6.19
CA PRO A 40 9.27 -2.19 6.26
C PRO A 40 10.47 -2.54 7.14
N GLU A 41 11.67 -2.31 6.62
CA GLU A 41 12.92 -2.50 7.34
C GLU A 41 13.69 -1.17 7.44
N TYR A 42 14.26 -0.92 8.61
CA TYR A 42 15.04 0.28 8.88
C TYR A 42 16.45 -0.11 9.28
N LYS A 43 17.47 0.40 8.57
CA LYS A 43 18.88 0.26 8.92
C LYS A 43 19.40 1.64 9.33
N ASN A 44 19.88 1.77 10.57
CA ASN A 44 20.35 3.03 11.14
C ASN A 44 19.31 4.17 11.02
N GLY A 45 18.03 3.85 11.22
CA GLY A 45 16.93 4.82 11.09
C GLY A 45 16.49 5.14 9.67
N VAL A 46 17.14 4.59 8.64
CA VAL A 46 16.80 4.81 7.23
C VAL A 46 15.94 3.66 6.69
N LEU A 47 14.77 4.00 6.14
CA LEU A 47 13.88 3.05 5.49
C LEU A 47 14.58 2.41 4.27
N GLN A 48 14.56 1.09 4.20
CA GLN A 48 15.11 0.34 3.08
C GLN A 48 14.10 0.22 1.93
N PRO A 49 14.55 -0.05 0.69
CA PRO A 49 13.65 -0.26 -0.43
C PRO A 49 12.59 -1.32 -0.14
N MET A 50 11.37 -1.06 -0.58
CA MET A 50 10.22 -1.95 -0.44
C MET A 50 9.70 -2.33 -1.82
N SER A 51 9.12 -3.52 -1.93
CA SER A 51 8.50 -4.00 -3.15
C SER A 51 7.19 -4.70 -2.86
N GLN A 52 6.36 -4.91 -3.87
CA GLN A 52 5.26 -5.85 -3.78
C GLN A 52 5.80 -7.23 -3.35
N ALA A 53 5.19 -7.80 -2.32
CA ALA A 53 5.47 -9.15 -1.83
C ALA A 53 4.38 -10.12 -2.28
N GLU A 54 3.12 -9.67 -2.23
CA GLU A 54 1.95 -10.47 -2.63
C GLU A 54 1.23 -9.80 -3.80
N LYS A 55 0.93 -10.57 -4.84
CA LYS A 55 0.31 -10.05 -6.07
C LYS A 55 -1.21 -9.93 -5.95
N ILE A 56 -1.65 -9.23 -4.91
CA ILE A 56 -3.08 -8.97 -4.61
C ILE A 56 -3.58 -7.65 -5.18
N LEU A 57 -2.67 -6.75 -5.59
CA LEU A 57 -2.99 -5.43 -6.14
C LEU A 57 -2.26 -5.23 -7.48
N LEU A 58 -2.93 -4.56 -8.42
CA LEU A 58 -2.47 -4.27 -9.78
C LEU A 58 -2.53 -2.76 -10.00
N ASN A 59 -1.40 -2.08 -9.86
CA ASN A 59 -1.32 -0.62 -9.95
C ASN A 59 -2.36 0.09 -9.06
N PRO A 60 -2.32 -0.10 -7.73
CA PRO A 60 -3.19 0.63 -6.82
C PRO A 60 -2.92 2.13 -6.96
N HIS A 61 -3.97 2.93 -7.14
CA HIS A 61 -3.85 4.35 -7.39
C HIS A 61 -4.32 5.18 -6.20
N ASP A 62 -5.40 4.74 -5.54
CA ASP A 62 -6.00 5.50 -4.46
C ASP A 62 -6.44 4.60 -3.30
N VAL A 63 -6.49 5.17 -2.10
CA VAL A 63 -6.89 4.50 -0.87
C VAL A 63 -7.81 5.38 -0.04
N CYS A 64 -8.96 4.81 0.33
CA CYS A 64 -9.90 5.42 1.27
C CYS A 64 -10.01 4.54 2.52
N VAL A 65 -10.29 5.14 3.66
CA VAL A 65 -10.44 4.46 4.95
C VAL A 65 -11.77 4.88 5.57
N ASP A 66 -12.59 3.92 5.99
CA ASP A 66 -13.85 4.19 6.69
C ASP A 66 -13.67 4.27 8.21
N ASP A 67 -14.74 4.59 8.93
CA ASP A 67 -14.72 4.77 10.38
C ASP A 67 -14.46 3.47 11.17
N ASP A 68 -14.69 2.31 10.54
CA ASP A 68 -14.35 0.99 11.08
C ASP A 68 -12.89 0.59 10.78
N GLU A 69 -12.11 1.51 10.21
CA GLU A 69 -10.72 1.32 9.77
C GLU A 69 -10.56 0.25 8.66
N ASN A 70 -11.60 -0.01 7.86
CA ASN A 70 -11.47 -0.81 6.64
C ASN A 70 -10.86 0.04 5.52
N LEU A 71 -10.11 -0.59 4.63
CA LEU A 71 -9.48 0.08 3.50
C LEU A 71 -10.20 -0.26 2.20
N TYR A 72 -10.36 0.75 1.35
CA TYR A 72 -10.88 0.64 -0.01
C TYR A 72 -9.79 1.07 -0.97
N VAL A 73 -9.33 0.15 -1.83
CA VAL A 73 -8.20 0.40 -2.73
C VAL A 73 -8.66 0.38 -4.17
N ALA A 74 -8.58 1.54 -4.82
CA ALA A 74 -8.86 1.69 -6.24
C ALA A 74 -7.59 1.37 -7.05
N GLN A 75 -7.76 0.68 -8.17
CA GLN A 75 -6.68 0.21 -9.02
C GLN A 75 -6.81 0.83 -10.40
N TRP A 76 -5.72 1.39 -10.93
CA TRP A 76 -5.74 1.93 -12.29
C TRP A 76 -5.88 0.78 -13.31
N ALA A 77 -5.15 -0.31 -13.10
CA ALA A 77 -5.20 -1.51 -13.94
C ALA A 77 -6.16 -2.57 -13.37
N SER A 78 -7.37 -2.15 -12.93
CA SER A 78 -8.28 -3.02 -12.17
C SER A 78 -8.82 -4.23 -12.94
N GLY A 79 -8.77 -4.24 -14.28
CA GLY A 79 -9.36 -5.33 -15.06
C GLY A 79 -10.89 -5.37 -14.97
N LYS A 80 -11.54 -4.20 -14.77
CA LYS A 80 -13.00 -4.04 -14.63
C LYS A 80 -13.58 -4.57 -13.31
N VAL A 81 -12.81 -4.52 -12.23
CA VAL A 81 -13.31 -4.81 -10.87
C VAL A 81 -13.52 -3.53 -10.06
N TYR A 82 -14.42 -3.61 -9.08
CA TYR A 82 -14.62 -2.57 -8.08
C TYR A 82 -13.41 -2.42 -7.15
N PRO A 83 -13.29 -1.30 -6.41
CA PRO A 83 -12.26 -1.16 -5.39
C PRO A 83 -12.25 -2.34 -4.42
N TYR A 84 -11.07 -2.81 -4.05
CA TYR A 84 -10.94 -3.91 -3.10
C TYR A 84 -11.14 -3.41 -1.68
N LYS A 85 -12.02 -4.08 -0.93
CA LYS A 85 -12.21 -3.84 0.50
C LYS A 85 -11.33 -4.78 1.30
N PHE A 86 -10.45 -4.23 2.14
CA PHE A 86 -9.69 -4.96 3.14
C PHE A 86 -10.30 -4.65 4.50
N ASN A 87 -10.75 -5.70 5.19
CA ASN A 87 -11.31 -5.55 6.53
C ASN A 87 -10.19 -5.49 7.57
N ARG A 88 -10.38 -4.66 8.59
CA ARG A 88 -9.56 -4.73 9.79
C ARG A 88 -9.89 -6.02 10.56
N VAL A 89 -8.85 -6.71 11.03
CA VAL A 89 -8.95 -7.93 11.85
C VAL A 89 -8.29 -7.73 13.20
#